data_AF-A0A9E0GJD5-F1
#
_entry.id   AF-A0A9E0GJD5-F1
#
_cell.length_a   1.000
_cell.length_b   1.000
_cell.length_c   1.000
_cell.angle_alpha   90.00
_cell.angle_beta   90.00
_cell.angle_gamma   90.00
#
_symmetry.space_group_name_H-M   'P 1'
#
loop_
_entity.id
_entity.type
_entity.pdbx_description
1 polymer ?
#
loop_
_entity_poly.entity_id
_entity_poly.type
_entity_poly.pdbx_seq_one_letter_code
_entity_poly.pdbx_strand_id
1 'polypeptide(L)'
;MPTHPRIRRPLMALLVLALLMTGIAAAPQPVLAAGCTEVLTNGGLESAAGWTLESSKGYTLISPYLAHTGSQAAYLGGTDKATDRLFTTLTVPENSTTLLRFWWQMRTVDTRTGNDGLSVLLTDAAGVPLRVLLTITDANSVGIWQQAGMDLSAFAGQTVQLHFLAKTDAALVTDFFVDDVSVTACSTAALNFHIFLPSVRR
;
A
#
# COMPACT_ATOMS: atom_id res chain seq x y z
N MET A 1 74.82 -23.57 -1.10
CA MET A 1 74.15 -23.01 -2.30
C MET A 1 73.11 -24.00 -2.79
N PRO A 2 71.81 -23.70 -2.59
CA PRO A 2 70.77 -24.26 -3.44
C PRO A 2 69.87 -23.17 -4.04
N THR A 3 69.53 -23.38 -5.30
CA THR A 3 68.91 -22.47 -6.26
C THR A 3 67.40 -22.30 -6.04
N HIS A 4 66.93 -21.05 -6.00
CA HIS A 4 65.51 -20.68 -5.98
C HIS A 4 64.77 -21.09 -7.26
N PRO A 5 63.59 -21.73 -7.18
CA PRO A 5 62.70 -21.88 -8.32
C PRO A 5 61.87 -20.60 -8.56
N ARG A 6 61.95 -20.07 -9.79
CA ARG A 6 61.13 -18.95 -10.28
C ARG A 6 59.70 -19.43 -10.54
N ILE A 7 58.75 -19.01 -9.70
CA ILE A 7 57.32 -19.22 -9.92
C ILE A 7 56.81 -18.15 -10.89
N ARG A 8 56.32 -18.61 -12.05
CA ARG A 8 55.66 -17.78 -13.06
C ARG A 8 54.26 -17.39 -12.53
N ARG A 9 54.00 -16.09 -12.43
CA ARG A 9 52.67 -15.54 -12.09
C ARG A 9 51.72 -15.79 -13.27
N PRO A 10 50.57 -16.48 -13.10
CA PRO A 10 49.55 -16.49 -14.13
C PRO A 10 48.86 -15.13 -14.18
N LEU A 11 48.66 -14.65 -15.42
CA LEU A 11 47.93 -13.44 -15.75
C LEU A 11 46.48 -13.62 -15.27
N MET A 12 46.05 -12.79 -14.32
CA MET A 12 44.68 -12.80 -13.82
C MET A 12 43.78 -12.19 -14.90
N ALA A 13 42.96 -13.02 -15.55
CA ALA A 13 41.97 -12.57 -16.51
C ALA A 13 40.98 -11.62 -15.82
N LEU A 14 40.82 -10.43 -16.37
CA LEU A 14 39.86 -9.42 -15.92
C LEU A 14 38.46 -9.94 -16.23
N LEU A 15 37.79 -10.53 -15.23
CA LEU A 15 36.38 -10.91 -15.33
C LEU A 15 35.54 -9.64 -15.18
N VAL A 16 35.12 -9.06 -16.31
CA VAL A 16 34.09 -8.03 -16.32
C VAL A 16 32.78 -8.70 -15.96
N LEU A 17 32.40 -8.62 -14.68
CA LEU A 17 31.09 -9.04 -14.20
C LEU A 17 30.06 -8.07 -14.79
N ALA A 18 29.41 -8.46 -15.89
CA ALA A 18 28.24 -7.76 -16.40
C ALA A 18 27.13 -7.87 -15.35
N LEU A 19 26.92 -6.79 -14.59
CA LEU A 19 25.77 -6.66 -13.71
C LEU A 19 24.54 -6.63 -14.63
N LEU A 20 23.83 -7.76 -14.72
CA LEU A 20 22.50 -7.82 -15.28
C LEU A 20 21.63 -6.93 -14.39
N MET A 21 21.45 -5.68 -14.81
CA MET A 21 20.32 -4.85 -14.39
C MET A 21 19.08 -5.57 -14.91
N THR A 22 18.61 -6.58 -14.18
CA THR A 22 17.25 -7.08 -14.35
C THR A 22 16.34 -5.94 -13.94
N GLY A 23 15.99 -5.09 -14.89
CA GLY A 23 14.86 -4.19 -14.74
C GLY A 23 13.65 -5.09 -14.49
N ILE A 24 13.24 -5.19 -13.23
CA ILE A 24 11.95 -5.78 -12.87
C ILE A 24 10.93 -4.82 -13.47
N ALA A 25 10.37 -5.19 -14.60
CA ALA A 25 9.25 -4.47 -15.16
C ALA A 25 8.14 -4.52 -14.12
N ALA A 26 7.79 -3.35 -13.57
CA ALA A 26 6.60 -3.20 -12.74
C ALA A 26 5.43 -3.88 -13.47
N ALA A 27 4.67 -4.71 -12.76
CA ALA A 27 3.47 -5.33 -13.33
C ALA A 27 2.62 -4.22 -13.96
N PRO A 28 2.05 -4.42 -15.17
CA PRO A 28 1.23 -3.41 -15.82
C PRO A 28 0.06 -3.08 -14.88
N GLN A 29 0.08 -1.87 -14.31
CA GLN A 29 -1.03 -1.42 -13.48
C GLN A 29 -2.29 -1.39 -14.37
N PRO A 30 -3.44 -1.87 -13.87
CA PRO A 30 -4.68 -1.85 -14.64
C PRO A 30 -4.93 -0.44 -15.16
N VAL A 31 -5.04 -0.28 -16.48
CA VAL A 31 -5.38 1.02 -17.07
C VAL A 31 -6.77 1.40 -16.57
N LEU A 32 -6.86 2.50 -15.85
CA LEU A 32 -8.13 2.98 -15.33
C LEU A 32 -9.10 3.31 -16.47
N ALA A 33 -10.39 3.12 -16.22
CA ALA A 33 -11.43 3.49 -17.17
C ALA A 33 -11.38 5.00 -17.49
N ALA A 34 -11.82 5.38 -18.69
CA ALA A 34 -11.88 6.78 -19.09
C ALA A 34 -12.71 7.60 -18.10
N GLY A 35 -12.18 8.75 -17.67
CA GLY A 35 -12.81 9.61 -16.66
C GLY A 35 -12.51 9.21 -15.21
N CYS A 36 -11.73 8.16 -14.98
CA CYS A 36 -11.19 7.78 -13.68
C CYS A 36 -9.72 8.19 -13.54
N THR A 37 -9.34 8.55 -12.32
CA THR A 37 -7.97 8.92 -11.96
C THR A 37 -7.56 8.20 -10.68
N GLU A 38 -6.27 7.83 -10.59
CA GLU A 38 -5.67 7.36 -9.35
C GLU A 38 -5.30 8.57 -8.50
N VAL A 39 -5.73 8.59 -7.25
CA VAL A 39 -5.51 9.69 -6.31
C VAL A 39 -4.22 9.47 -5.52
N LEU A 40 -3.83 8.21 -5.26
CA LEU A 40 -2.64 7.90 -4.50
C LEU A 40 -1.38 7.82 -5.38
N THR A 41 -0.30 8.36 -4.85
CA THR A 41 1.05 8.03 -5.34
C THR A 41 1.62 6.90 -4.50
N ASN A 42 2.41 6.01 -5.12
CA ASN A 42 3.12 4.93 -4.41
C ASN A 42 2.16 4.02 -3.61
N GLY A 43 1.05 3.64 -4.24
CA GLY A 43 0.05 2.73 -3.67
C GLY A 43 0.54 1.29 -3.48
N GLY A 44 1.49 0.85 -4.32
CA GLY A 44 2.18 -0.44 -4.18
C GLY A 44 3.33 -0.44 -3.16
N LEU A 45 3.50 0.64 -2.39
CA LEU A 45 4.35 0.65 -1.19
C LEU A 45 5.82 0.22 -1.37
N GLU A 46 6.39 0.43 -2.55
CA GLU A 46 7.80 0.11 -2.87
C GLU A 46 8.82 1.09 -2.24
N SER A 47 8.32 2.07 -1.49
CA SER A 47 9.10 3.00 -0.68
C SER A 47 8.19 3.69 0.34
N ALA A 48 8.74 4.55 1.19
CA ALA A 48 7.97 5.41 2.08
C ALA A 48 7.38 6.66 1.41
N ALA A 49 7.62 6.89 0.12
CA ALA A 49 7.24 8.14 -0.54
C ALA A 49 5.71 8.36 -0.50
N GLY A 50 5.27 9.54 -0.04
CA GLY A 50 3.85 9.88 0.09
C GLY A 50 3.12 9.26 1.29
N TRP A 51 3.84 8.51 2.13
CA TRP A 51 3.31 7.86 3.31
C TRP A 51 4.05 8.29 4.58
N THR A 52 3.32 8.40 5.68
CA THR A 52 3.89 8.56 7.02
C THR A 52 3.82 7.23 7.75
N LEU A 53 4.91 6.88 8.41
CA LEU A 53 5.15 5.59 9.05
C LEU A 53 5.46 5.83 10.53
N GLU A 54 4.69 5.23 11.42
CA GLU A 54 4.89 5.33 12.87
C GLU A 54 4.83 3.94 13.49
N SER A 55 5.95 3.45 14.02
CA SER A 55 5.97 2.23 14.82
C SER A 55 6.25 2.55 16.28
N SER A 56 5.43 2.04 17.20
CA SER A 56 5.70 2.16 18.64
C SER A 56 6.91 1.34 19.10
N LYS A 57 7.45 0.50 18.22
CA LYS A 57 8.59 -0.41 18.49
C LYS A 57 9.83 -0.08 17.67
N GLY A 58 9.74 0.92 16.78
CA GLY A 58 10.90 1.50 16.10
C GLY A 58 11.44 0.75 14.88
N TYR A 59 10.71 -0.22 14.34
CA TYR A 59 11.06 -0.88 13.09
C TYR A 59 10.37 -0.18 11.89
N THR A 60 10.88 -0.42 10.66
CA THR A 60 10.28 0.12 9.43
C THR A 60 9.01 -0.63 9.06
N LEU A 61 7.94 0.10 8.74
CA LEU A 61 6.67 -0.49 8.33
C LEU A 61 6.60 -0.80 6.84
N ILE A 62 7.54 -0.34 6.01
CA ILE A 62 7.69 -0.83 4.64
C ILE A 62 8.78 -1.89 4.65
N SER A 63 8.45 -3.11 4.19
CA SER A 63 9.27 -4.31 4.40
C SER A 63 9.15 -5.31 3.25
N PRO A 64 10.22 -6.06 2.92
CA PRO A 64 10.20 -7.14 1.94
C PRO A 64 9.71 -8.49 2.50
N TYR A 65 9.19 -8.54 3.74
CA TYR A 65 8.80 -9.80 4.38
C TYR A 65 7.72 -10.56 3.63
N LEU A 66 6.72 -9.85 3.12
CA LEU A 66 5.64 -10.45 2.34
C LEU A 66 4.96 -9.39 1.50
N ALA A 67 5.35 -9.31 0.23
CA ALA A 67 4.70 -8.45 -0.74
C ALA A 67 3.59 -9.21 -1.49
N HIS A 68 2.53 -8.51 -1.88
CA HIS A 68 1.50 -9.04 -2.77
C HIS A 68 1.96 -8.91 -4.22
N THR A 69 2.44 -7.71 -4.59
CA THR A 69 3.17 -7.49 -5.84
C THR A 69 4.49 -6.77 -5.57
N GLY A 70 5.35 -6.65 -6.59
CA GLY A 70 6.62 -5.96 -6.43
C GLY A 70 7.56 -6.61 -5.40
N SER A 71 8.18 -5.79 -4.55
CA SER A 71 9.25 -6.23 -3.64
C SER A 71 9.02 -5.86 -2.17
N GLN A 72 8.11 -4.95 -1.88
CA GLN A 72 7.84 -4.47 -0.53
C GLN A 72 6.34 -4.27 -0.33
N ALA A 73 5.91 -4.37 0.92
CA ALA A 73 4.55 -4.04 1.34
C ALA A 73 4.59 -3.39 2.73
N ALA A 74 3.42 -2.93 3.21
CA ALA A 74 3.30 -2.59 4.61
C ALA A 74 3.39 -3.84 5.48
N TYR A 75 4.12 -3.74 6.59
CA TYR A 75 4.22 -4.71 7.66
C TYR A 75 3.92 -4.01 8.99
N LEU A 76 2.81 -4.37 9.63
CA LEU A 76 2.36 -3.78 10.89
C LEU A 76 2.08 -4.88 11.92
N GLY A 77 2.19 -4.56 13.21
CA GLY A 77 2.03 -5.55 14.28
C GLY A 77 3.32 -6.35 14.48
N GLY A 78 3.26 -7.68 14.38
CA GLY A 78 4.45 -8.55 14.37
C GLY A 78 5.25 -8.64 15.67
N THR A 79 4.79 -7.95 16.71
CA THR A 79 5.34 -7.98 18.06
C THR A 79 4.23 -7.68 19.05
N ASP A 80 4.40 -8.11 20.30
CA ASP A 80 3.45 -7.82 21.37
C ASP A 80 3.43 -6.32 21.71
N LYS A 81 2.24 -5.82 22.02
CA LYS A 81 1.94 -4.44 22.42
C LYS A 81 2.37 -3.42 21.36
N ALA A 82 2.25 -3.80 20.10
CA ALA A 82 2.52 -2.92 18.98
C ALA A 82 1.37 -1.91 18.82
N THR A 83 1.72 -0.72 18.36
CA THR A 83 0.77 0.28 17.88
C THR A 83 1.47 0.94 16.71
N ASP A 84 1.14 0.46 15.53
CA ASP A 84 1.80 0.86 14.30
C ASP A 84 0.78 1.52 13.37
N ARG A 85 1.21 2.56 12.68
CA ARG A 85 0.36 3.37 11.82
C ARG A 85 1.08 3.68 10.52
N LEU A 86 0.43 3.35 9.41
CA LEU A 86 0.78 3.78 8.08
C LEU A 86 -0.35 4.67 7.57
N PHE A 87 -0.05 5.91 7.16
CA PHE A 87 -1.11 6.80 6.69
C PHE A 87 -0.64 7.78 5.62
N THR A 88 -1.61 8.24 4.83
CA THR A 88 -1.42 9.26 3.80
C THR A 88 -2.60 10.23 3.79
N THR A 89 -2.36 11.46 3.35
CA THR A 89 -3.40 12.49 3.23
C THR A 89 -3.83 12.58 1.77
N LEU A 90 -5.13 12.52 1.52
CA LEU A 90 -5.69 12.64 0.18
C LEU A 90 -6.91 13.57 0.18
N THR A 91 -7.11 14.26 -0.94
CA THR A 91 -8.34 14.99 -1.20
C THR A 91 -9.25 14.11 -2.04
N VAL A 92 -10.46 13.85 -1.55
CA VAL A 92 -11.48 13.11 -2.31
C VAL A 92 -12.09 14.08 -3.34
N PRO A 93 -11.95 13.85 -4.66
CA PRO A 93 -12.44 14.80 -5.65
C PRO A 93 -13.95 15.03 -5.56
N GLU A 94 -14.39 16.27 -5.75
CA GLU A 94 -15.82 16.60 -5.88
C GLU A 94 -16.43 15.92 -7.12
N ASN A 95 -17.75 15.71 -7.10
CA ASN A 95 -18.51 15.15 -8.22
C ASN A 95 -17.85 13.89 -8.80
N SER A 96 -17.43 12.99 -7.90
CA SER A 96 -16.79 11.73 -8.26
C SER A 96 -17.36 10.57 -7.46
N THR A 97 -17.35 9.39 -8.08
CA THR A 97 -17.41 8.12 -7.35
C THR A 97 -15.98 7.76 -6.99
N THR A 98 -15.66 7.78 -5.69
CA THR A 98 -14.32 7.47 -5.19
C THR A 98 -14.32 6.13 -4.46
N LEU A 99 -13.43 5.23 -4.85
CA LEU A 99 -13.34 3.88 -4.31
C LEU A 99 -11.93 3.59 -3.84
N LEU A 100 -11.79 3.25 -2.55
CA LEU A 100 -10.59 2.65 -2.00
C LEU A 100 -10.58 1.15 -2.32
N ARG A 101 -9.44 0.63 -2.77
CA ARG A 101 -9.12 -0.80 -2.83
C ARG A 101 -7.72 -1.03 -2.26
N PHE A 102 -7.52 -2.18 -1.66
CA PHE A 102 -6.20 -2.61 -1.20
C PHE A 102 -6.20 -4.13 -1.00
N TRP A 103 -5.01 -4.72 -1.02
CA TRP A 103 -4.78 -6.10 -0.64
C TRP A 103 -4.30 -6.17 0.79
N TRP A 104 -4.79 -7.16 1.52
CA TRP A 104 -4.35 -7.43 2.88
C TRP A 104 -4.14 -8.92 3.11
N GLN A 105 -3.22 -9.24 4.00
CA GLN A 105 -3.02 -10.57 4.53
C GLN A 105 -2.74 -10.48 6.03
N MET A 106 -3.10 -11.53 6.76
CA MET A 106 -2.75 -11.70 8.16
C MET A 106 -2.03 -13.03 8.39
N ARG A 107 -1.08 -13.03 9.33
CA ARG A 107 -0.52 -14.24 9.93
C ARG A 107 -0.60 -14.09 11.45
N THR A 108 -0.98 -15.13 12.16
CA THR A 108 -1.10 -15.05 13.62
C THR A 108 -0.66 -16.35 14.26
N VAL A 109 -0.06 -16.23 15.44
CA VAL A 109 0.10 -17.35 16.38
C VAL A 109 -0.84 -17.20 17.58
N ASP A 110 -1.69 -16.17 17.60
CA ASP A 110 -2.73 -16.04 18.62
C ASP A 110 -3.80 -17.10 18.41
N THR A 111 -4.01 -17.87 19.47
CA THR A 111 -5.07 -18.87 19.58
C THR A 111 -6.34 -18.29 20.21
N ARG A 112 -6.25 -17.09 20.79
CA ARG A 112 -7.36 -16.25 21.23
C ARG A 112 -7.74 -15.38 20.05
N THR A 113 -9.03 -15.03 19.94
CA THR A 113 -9.55 -14.29 18.79
C THR A 113 -10.17 -12.97 19.25
N GLY A 114 -9.91 -11.91 18.51
CA GLY A 114 -10.40 -10.55 18.68
C GLY A 114 -9.46 -9.61 19.43
N ASN A 115 -8.23 -10.01 19.78
CA ASN A 115 -7.33 -9.21 20.61
C ASN A 115 -6.39 -8.33 19.79
N ASP A 116 -5.93 -8.88 18.66
CA ASP A 116 -5.09 -8.17 17.70
C ASP A 116 -5.93 -7.69 16.52
N GLY A 117 -5.65 -6.48 16.02
CA GLY A 117 -6.41 -5.97 14.89
C GLY A 117 -5.73 -4.88 14.07
N LEU A 118 -6.07 -4.88 12.79
CA LEU A 118 -5.79 -3.83 11.82
C LEU A 118 -7.09 -3.06 11.53
N SER A 119 -7.10 -1.77 11.84
CA SER A 119 -8.18 -0.85 11.49
C SER A 119 -7.80 -0.03 10.26
N VAL A 120 -8.69 0.00 9.27
CA VAL A 120 -8.63 0.93 8.15
C VAL A 120 -9.64 2.04 8.41
N LEU A 121 -9.18 3.27 8.56
CA LEU A 121 -10.04 4.38 8.97
C LEU A 121 -9.67 5.68 8.26
N LEU A 122 -10.66 6.57 8.17
CA LEU A 122 -10.48 7.96 7.78
C LEU A 122 -10.48 8.85 9.01
N THR A 123 -9.56 9.81 9.04
CA THR A 123 -9.58 10.94 9.96
C THR A 123 -9.61 12.26 9.21
N ASP A 124 -9.96 13.34 9.90
CA ASP A 124 -9.69 14.69 9.40
C ASP A 124 -8.20 15.02 9.51
N ALA A 125 -7.82 16.24 9.10
CA ALA A 125 -6.44 16.72 9.16
C ALA A 125 -5.90 16.88 10.60
N ALA A 126 -6.77 16.97 11.60
CA ALA A 126 -6.40 17.03 13.02
C ALA A 126 -6.29 15.65 13.66
N GLY A 127 -6.52 14.57 12.91
CA GLY A 127 -6.49 13.20 13.39
C GLY A 127 -7.78 12.76 14.11
N VAL A 128 -8.87 13.53 14.01
CA VAL A 128 -10.17 13.15 14.57
C VAL A 128 -10.79 12.06 13.68
N PRO A 129 -11.19 10.89 14.22
CA PRO A 129 -11.81 9.85 13.43
C PRO A 129 -13.12 10.30 12.77
N LEU A 130 -13.19 10.16 11.46
CA LEU A 130 -14.41 10.39 10.67
C LEU A 130 -15.18 9.10 10.47
N ARG A 131 -14.49 8.01 10.12
CA ARG A 131 -15.11 6.71 9.85
C ARG A 131 -14.12 5.56 9.92
N VAL A 132 -14.52 4.46 10.57
CA VAL A 132 -13.85 3.17 10.41
C VAL A 132 -14.44 2.50 9.16
N LEU A 133 -13.57 2.17 8.21
CA LEU A 133 -13.94 1.54 6.93
C LEU A 133 -13.90 0.02 7.01
N LEU A 134 -12.90 -0.53 7.71
CA LEU A 134 -12.72 -1.97 7.90
C LEU A 134 -11.97 -2.24 9.21
N THR A 135 -12.31 -3.35 9.86
CA THR A 135 -11.49 -3.94 10.91
C THR A 135 -11.22 -5.39 10.56
N ILE A 136 -9.93 -5.76 10.56
CA ILE A 136 -9.44 -7.13 10.42
C ILE A 136 -8.86 -7.51 11.77
N THR A 137 -9.17 -8.70 12.26
CA THR A 137 -8.60 -9.25 13.50
C THR A 137 -7.98 -10.61 13.26
N ASP A 138 -7.18 -11.07 14.21
CA ASP A 138 -6.75 -12.47 14.44
C ASP A 138 -7.86 -13.55 14.34
N ALA A 139 -9.14 -13.16 14.27
CA ALA A 139 -10.27 -14.06 13.98
C ALA A 139 -10.53 -14.29 12.48
N ASN A 140 -9.94 -13.48 11.60
CA ASN A 140 -10.13 -13.55 10.16
C ASN A 140 -9.22 -14.59 9.48
N SER A 141 -9.41 -14.78 8.18
CA SER A 141 -8.65 -15.71 7.34
C SER A 141 -7.13 -15.41 7.38
N VAL A 142 -6.37 -16.45 7.66
CA VAL A 142 -4.91 -16.42 7.82
C VAL A 142 -4.23 -16.92 6.56
N GLY A 143 -3.07 -16.37 6.19
CA GLY A 143 -2.18 -16.99 5.21
C GLY A 143 -2.51 -16.71 3.74
N ILE A 144 -3.56 -15.95 3.44
CA ILE A 144 -4.06 -15.71 2.07
C ILE A 144 -4.27 -14.21 1.85
N TRP A 145 -3.77 -13.68 0.73
CA TRP A 145 -4.05 -12.32 0.28
C TRP A 145 -5.50 -12.16 -0.13
N GLN A 146 -6.14 -11.10 0.37
CA GLN A 146 -7.54 -10.77 0.11
C GLN A 146 -7.65 -9.30 -0.30
N GLN A 147 -8.50 -9.03 -1.28
CA GLN A 147 -8.79 -7.66 -1.67
C GLN A 147 -9.99 -7.12 -0.89
N ALA A 148 -9.86 -5.92 -0.35
CA ALA A 148 -10.95 -5.15 0.22
C ALA A 148 -11.27 -3.93 -0.65
N GLY A 149 -12.51 -3.45 -0.59
CA GLY A 149 -12.95 -2.27 -1.33
C GLY A 149 -14.02 -1.47 -0.59
N MET A 150 -13.86 -0.14 -0.51
CA MET A 150 -14.73 0.75 0.28
C MET A 150 -15.04 2.03 -0.46
N ASP A 151 -16.33 2.37 -0.55
CA ASP A 151 -16.79 3.62 -1.16
C ASP A 151 -16.50 4.82 -0.25
N LEU A 152 -15.75 5.78 -0.77
CA LEU A 152 -15.37 7.03 -0.11
C LEU A 152 -16.14 8.24 -0.64
N SER A 153 -17.11 8.06 -1.55
CA SER A 153 -17.82 9.15 -2.22
C SER A 153 -18.58 10.07 -1.24
N ALA A 154 -18.94 9.56 -0.04
CA ALA A 154 -19.52 10.37 1.03
C ALA A 154 -18.59 11.47 1.57
N PHE A 155 -17.29 11.39 1.26
CA PHE A 155 -16.27 12.36 1.65
C PHE A 155 -15.83 13.28 0.51
N ALA A 156 -16.55 13.28 -0.63
CA ALA A 156 -16.23 14.14 -1.78
C ALA A 156 -16.07 15.61 -1.38
N GLY A 157 -15.02 16.24 -1.91
CA GLY A 157 -14.61 17.61 -1.57
C GLY A 157 -13.82 17.74 -0.27
N GLN A 158 -13.70 16.68 0.53
CA GLN A 158 -12.96 16.73 1.80
C GLN A 158 -11.51 16.26 1.61
N THR A 159 -10.62 16.85 2.41
CA THR A 159 -9.27 16.32 2.62
C THR A 159 -9.28 15.46 3.87
N VAL A 160 -8.94 14.19 3.70
CA VAL A 160 -8.95 13.16 4.76
C VAL A 160 -7.59 12.51 4.85
N GLN A 161 -7.30 11.90 6.01
CA GLN A 161 -6.18 10.98 6.12
C GLN A 161 -6.70 9.55 6.09
N LEU A 162 -6.14 8.72 5.21
CA LEU A 162 -6.38 7.29 5.19
C LEU A 162 -5.33 6.60 6.06
N HIS A 163 -5.78 5.88 7.08
CA HIS A 163 -4.93 5.18 8.03
C HIS A 163 -5.11 3.67 7.94
N PHE A 164 -3.98 2.97 8.03
CA PHE A 164 -3.87 1.57 8.43
C PHE A 164 -3.24 1.54 9.81
N LEU A 165 -4.01 1.15 10.83
CA LEU A 165 -3.61 1.16 12.23
C LEU A 165 -3.66 -0.26 12.80
N ALA A 166 -2.50 -0.84 13.09
CA ALA A 166 -2.41 -2.11 13.77
C ALA A 166 -2.20 -1.92 15.27
N LYS A 167 -2.90 -2.73 16.06
CA LYS A 167 -2.67 -2.87 17.50
C LYS A 167 -2.64 -4.36 17.85
N THR A 168 -1.67 -4.74 18.67
CA THR A 168 -1.56 -6.10 19.21
C THR A 168 -1.59 -6.07 20.73
N ASP A 169 -2.01 -7.18 21.34
CA ASP A 169 -2.11 -7.35 22.78
C ASP A 169 -0.77 -7.73 23.43
N ALA A 170 -0.79 -8.18 24.68
CA ALA A 170 0.41 -8.49 25.43
C ALA A 170 1.11 -9.83 25.09
N ALA A 171 0.53 -10.67 24.22
CA ALA A 171 1.06 -11.99 23.91
C ALA A 171 0.57 -12.51 22.54
N LEU A 172 1.31 -13.48 21.99
CA LEU A 172 0.94 -14.20 20.76
C LEU A 172 0.72 -13.26 19.57
N VAL A 173 1.81 -12.96 18.88
CA VAL A 173 1.84 -11.95 17.84
C VAL A 173 0.94 -12.24 16.64
N THR A 174 0.37 -11.16 16.10
CA THR A 174 -0.25 -11.13 14.78
C THR A 174 0.48 -10.15 13.86
N ASP A 175 0.84 -10.64 12.68
CA ASP A 175 1.38 -9.87 11.57
C ASP A 175 0.24 -9.44 10.63
N PHE A 176 0.22 -8.15 10.29
CA PHE A 176 -0.67 -7.60 9.27
C PHE A 176 0.13 -7.05 8.10
N PHE A 177 -0.27 -7.44 6.90
CA PHE A 177 0.33 -6.98 5.65
C PHE A 177 -0.70 -6.24 4.83
N VAL A 178 -0.31 -5.11 4.25
CA VAL A 178 -1.14 -4.31 3.34
C VAL A 178 -0.32 -3.95 2.12
N ASP A 179 -0.91 -4.08 0.94
CA ASP A 179 -0.23 -3.78 -0.32
C ASP A 179 -1.23 -3.34 -1.40
N ASP A 180 -0.72 -2.81 -2.50
CA ASP A 180 -1.49 -2.42 -3.69
C ASP A 180 -2.71 -1.54 -3.36
N VAL A 181 -2.47 -0.51 -2.54
CA VAL A 181 -3.47 0.48 -2.15
C VAL A 181 -3.78 1.40 -3.32
N SER A 182 -5.05 1.51 -3.67
CA SER A 182 -5.53 2.33 -4.79
C SER A 182 -6.76 3.11 -4.36
N VAL A 183 -6.81 4.39 -4.69
CA VAL A 183 -7.99 5.24 -4.52
C VAL A 183 -8.34 5.82 -5.87
N THR A 184 -9.31 5.19 -6.53
CA THR A 184 -9.75 5.62 -7.86
C THR A 184 -10.93 6.56 -7.72
N ALA A 185 -10.84 7.75 -8.31
CA ALA A 185 -11.93 8.70 -8.42
C ALA A 185 -12.40 8.82 -9.87
N CYS A 186 -13.66 8.47 -10.12
CA CYS A 186 -14.29 8.55 -11.44
C CYS A 186 -15.29 9.70 -11.48
N SER A 187 -15.13 10.61 -12.43
CA SER A 187 -16.03 11.77 -12.57
C SER A 187 -17.47 11.31 -12.78
N THR A 188 -18.39 11.86 -11.98
CA THR A 188 -19.85 11.70 -12.16
C THR A 188 -20.46 12.89 -12.87
N ALA A 189 -19.63 13.80 -13.40
CA ALA A 189 -20.12 14.93 -14.17
C ALA A 189 -21.04 14.42 -15.28
N ALA A 190 -22.31 14.83 -15.22
CA ALA A 190 -23.24 14.58 -16.30
C ALA A 190 -22.57 15.07 -17.58
N LEU A 191 -22.45 14.19 -18.58
CA LEU A 191 -22.02 14.58 -19.92
C LEU A 191 -23.01 15.67 -20.37
N ASN A 192 -22.64 16.94 -20.19
CA ASN A 192 -23.35 18.06 -20.77
C ASN A 192 -23.10 17.98 -22.28
N PHE A 193 -23.81 17.06 -22.94
CA PHE A 193 -24.06 17.17 -24.36
C PHE A 193 -24.86 18.47 -24.54
N HIS A 194 -24.17 19.56 -24.81
CA HIS A 194 -24.78 20.71 -25.44
C HIS A 194 -25.27 20.22 -26.81
N ILE A 195 -26.53 19.80 -26.86
CA ILE A 195 -27.22 19.59 -28.13
C ILE A 195 -27.29 20.97 -28.77
N PHE A 196 -26.35 21.26 -29.66
CA PHE A 196 -26.49 22.34 -30.62
C PHE A 196 -27.67 21.97 -31.52
N LEU A 197 -28.87 22.40 -31.16
CA LEU A 197 -29.99 22.42 -32.08
C LEU A 197 -29.67 23.49 -33.12
N PRO A 198 -29.48 23.15 -34.41
CA PRO A 198 -29.37 24.18 -35.43
C PRO A 198 -30.67 24.99 -35.45
N SER A 199 -30.55 26.30 -35.19
CA SER A 199 -31.67 27.23 -35.30
C SER A 199 -32.09 27.30 -36.77
N VAL A 200 -33.14 26.57 -37.13
CA VAL A 200 -33.83 26.78 -38.40
C VAL A 200 -34.65 28.06 -38.22
N ARG A 201 -34.14 29.18 -38.72
CA ARG A 201 -34.97 30.38 -38.92
C ARG A 201 -35.96 30.06 -40.03
N ARG A 202 -37.25 30.21 -39.75
CA ARG A 202 -38.30 30.31 -40.77
C ARG A 202 -38.36 31.72 -41.32
#